data_AF-A0A6P1ZBN5-F1
#
_entry.id   AF-A0A6P1ZBN5-F1
#
_cell.length_a   1.000
_cell.length_b   1.000
_cell.length_c   1.000
_cell.angle_alpha   90.00
_cell.angle_beta   90.00
_cell.angle_gamma   90.00
#
_symmetry.space_group_name_H-M   'P 1'
#
loop_
_entity.id
_entity.type
_entity.pdbx_description
1 polymer ?
#
loop_
_entity_poly.entity_id
_entity_poly.type
_entity_poly.pdbx_seq_one_letter_code
_entity_poly.pdbx_strand_id
1 'polypeptide(L)' 'DVLGLNDRGELAVGKRADLWQVRIFQEVPVVSGVWREGRRVI' A
#
# COMPACT_ATOMS: atom_id res chain seq x y z
N ASP A 1 -17.65 -6.35 2.88
CA ASP A 1 -16.42 -6.94 3.43
C ASP A 1 -16.37 -6.72 4.94
N VAL A 2 -15.64 -7.56 5.69
CA VAL A 2 -15.70 -7.71 7.17
C VAL A 2 -15.59 -6.39 7.94
N LEU A 3 -14.95 -5.37 7.36
CA LEU A 3 -14.70 -4.07 8.00
C LEU A 3 -15.41 -2.87 7.33
N GLY A 4 -16.20 -3.08 6.27
CA GLY A 4 -16.86 -2.01 5.52
C GLY A 4 -15.93 -1.05 4.75
N LEU A 5 -14.64 -1.37 4.66
CA LEU A 5 -13.63 -0.56 3.98
C LEU A 5 -13.53 -0.94 2.49
N ASN A 6 -14.46 -0.42 1.69
CA ASN A 6 -14.57 -0.79 0.27
C ASN A 6 -13.61 0.00 -0.66
N ASP A 7 -12.96 1.04 -0.13
CA ASP A 7 -12.08 1.96 -0.85
C ASP A 7 -10.61 1.53 -0.83
N ARG A 8 -10.26 0.38 -0.24
CA ARG A 8 -8.88 -0.09 -0.07
C ARG A 8 -8.75 -1.60 -0.22
N GLY A 9 -7.54 -2.12 -0.05
CA GLY A 9 -7.22 -3.55 -0.16
C GLY A 9 -6.95 -4.05 -1.58
N GLU A 10 -6.98 -3.17 -2.58
CA GLU A 10 -6.72 -3.49 -3.98
C GLU A 10 -6.04 -2.29 -4.68
N LEU A 11 -5.09 -2.58 -5.56
CA LEU A 11 -4.48 -1.59 -6.45
C LEU A 11 -5.38 -1.36 -7.66
N ALA A 12 -6.36 -0.47 -7.51
CA ALA A 12 -7.30 -0.11 -8.56
C ALA A 12 -7.51 1.41 -8.64
N VAL A 13 -7.82 1.89 -9.85
CA VAL A 13 -8.17 3.30 -10.07
C VAL A 13 -9.43 3.66 -9.26
N GLY A 14 -9.42 4.84 -8.64
CA GLY A 14 -10.54 5.33 -7.83
C GLY A 14 -10.55 4.82 -6.38
N LYS A 15 -9.66 3.89 -6.02
CA LYS A 15 -9.44 3.47 -4.62
C LYS A 15 -8.44 4.39 -3.91
N ARG A 16 -8.49 4.39 -2.58
CA ARG A 16 -7.63 5.19 -1.70
C ARG A 16 -6.16 4.83 -1.93
N ALA A 17 -5.33 5.85 -2.12
CA ALA A 17 -3.91 5.71 -2.47
C ALA A 17 -3.01 5.43 -1.24
N ASP A 18 -3.34 4.37 -0.49
CA ASP A 18 -2.46 3.82 0.53
C ASP A 18 -1.64 2.69 -0.08
N LEU A 19 -0.34 2.92 -0.24
CA LEU A 19 0.53 2.06 -1.05
C LEU A 19 1.81 1.72 -0.28
N TRP A 20 2.26 0.48 -0.39
CA TRP A 20 3.57 0.05 0.09
C TRP A 20 4.41 -0.40 -1.10
N GLN A 21 5.63 0.13 -1.20
CA GLN A 21 6.62 -0.38 -2.15
C GLN A 21 7.53 -1.37 -1.43
N VAL A 22 7.44 -2.63 -1.82
CA VAL A 22 8.23 -3.74 -1.25
C VAL A 22 9.25 -4.21 -2.28
N ARG A 23 10.47 -4.47 -1.82
CA ARG A 23 11.55 -5.10 -2.60
C ARG A 23 12.01 -6.36 -1.89
N ILE A 24 12.33 -7.41 -2.62
CA ILE A 24 12.99 -8.59 -2.04
C ILE A 24 14.50 -8.32 -1.99
N PHE A 25 15.09 -8.45 -0.82
CA PHE A 25 16.53 -8.32 -0.59
C PHE A 25 17.01 -9.51 0.24
N GLN A 26 17.91 -10.32 -0.31
CA GLN A 26 18.40 -11.54 0.33
C GLN A 26 17.25 -12.43 0.86
N GLU A 27 16.25 -12.69 0.01
CA GLU A 27 15.03 -13.45 0.35
C GLU A 27 14.10 -12.80 1.39
N VAL A 28 14.42 -11.60 1.88
CA VAL A 28 13.60 -10.87 2.85
C VAL A 28 12.82 -9.75 2.15
N PRO A 29 11.49 -9.65 2.35
CA PRO A 29 10.73 -8.50 1.88
C PRO A 29 11.05 -7.25 2.72
N VAL A 30 11.53 -6.21 2.06
CA VAL A 30 11.87 -4.92 2.68
C VAL A 30 10.92 -3.85 2.16
N VAL A 31 10.26 -3.14 3.08
CA VAL A 31 9.48 -1.94 2.75
C VAL A 31 10.45 -0.80 2.44
N SER A 32 10.34 -0.24 1.25
CA SER A 32 11.23 0.81 0.72
C SER A 32 10.53 2.13 0.43
N GLY A 33 9.19 2.15 0.54
CA GLY A 33 8.39 3.36 0.48
C GLY A 33 6.99 3.11 1.00
N VAL A 34 6.42 4.08 1.69
CA VAL A 34 5.05 4.03 2.20
C VAL A 34 4.34 5.32 1.84
N TRP A 35 3.13 5.19 1.30
CA TRP A 35 2.22 6.29 1.00
C TRP A 35 0.92 6.12 1.77
N ARG A 36 0.40 7.23 2.27
CA ARG A 36 -0.94 7.35 2.83
C ARG A 36 -1.68 8.45 2.09
N GLU A 37 -2.84 8.14 1.52
CA GLU A 37 -3.63 9.08 0.71
C GLU A 37 -2.79 9.80 -0.36
N GLY A 38 -1.89 9.07 -1.02
CA GLY A 38 -1.00 9.60 -2.06
C GLY A 38 0.18 10.42 -1.55
N ARG A 39 0.31 10.63 -0.23
CA ARG A 39 1.44 11.34 0.39
C ARG A 39 2.46 10.32 0.91
N ARG A 40 3.72 10.51 0.54
CA ARG A 40 4.81 9.69 1.05
C ARG A 40 5.05 9.99 2.53
N VAL A 41 5.17 8.95 3.35
CA VAL A 41 5.44 9.05 4.80
C VAL A 41 6.77 8.39 5.19
N ILE A 42 7.26 7.44 4.39
CA ILE A 42 8.57 6.77 4.50
C ILE A 42 9.17 6.67 3.10
#